data_AF-A0A0P9CTV3-F1
#
_entry.id   AF-A0A0P9CTV3-F1
#
_cell.length_a   1.000
_cell.length_b   1.000
_cell.length_c   1.000
_cell.angle_alpha   90.00
_cell.angle_beta   90.00
_cell.angle_gamma   90.00
#
_symmetry.space_group_name_H-M   'P 1'
#
loop_
_entity.id
_entity.type
_entity.pdbx_description
1 polymer ?
#
loop_
_entity_poly.entity_id
_entity_poly.type
_entity_poly.pdbx_seq_one_letter_code
_entity_poly.pdbx_strand_id
1 'polypeptide(L)'
;MSDQLAAPLAALAAFPAQLRAQIQGLDDAALHFRPAPGEWSILEIIGHMIDVSTLWPSRIRHMLASENPQLAAVDPAWVQQR
;
A
#
# COMPACT_ATOMS: atom_id res chain seq x y z
N MET A 1 -15.84 -20.22 -4.52
CA MET A 1 -15.32 -18.83 -4.60
C MET A 1 -14.76 -18.67 -6.00
N SER A 2 -15.10 -17.60 -6.73
CA SER A 2 -14.65 -17.41 -8.11
C SER A 2 -13.11 -17.48 -8.19
N ASP A 3 -12.57 -18.27 -9.12
CA ASP A 3 -11.13 -18.38 -9.38
C ASP A 3 -10.45 -17.01 -9.58
N GLN A 4 -11.22 -15.98 -9.97
CA GLN A 4 -10.75 -14.60 -10.12
C GLN A 4 -10.18 -13.97 -8.84
N LEU A 5 -10.58 -14.39 -7.64
CA LEU A 5 -10.08 -13.80 -6.40
C LEU A 5 -8.88 -14.55 -5.82
N ALA A 6 -8.64 -15.79 -6.25
CA ALA A 6 -7.57 -16.62 -5.69
C ALA A 6 -6.19 -16.01 -5.91
N ALA A 7 -5.88 -15.59 -7.13
CA ALA A 7 -4.58 -15.01 -7.47
C ALA A 7 -4.33 -13.65 -6.76
N PRO A 8 -5.26 -12.68 -6.75
CA PRO A 8 -5.10 -11.45 -5.98
C PRO A 8 -4.90 -11.67 -4.47
N LEU A 9 -5.66 -12.59 -3.86
CA LEU A 9 -5.52 -12.92 -2.44
C LEU A 9 -4.15 -13.55 -2.15
N ALA A 10 -3.68 -14.45 -3.00
CA ALA A 10 -2.35 -15.03 -2.88
C ALA A 10 -1.24 -13.97 -3.01
N ALA A 11 -1.38 -13.03 -3.93
CA ALA A 11 -0.44 -11.93 -4.10
C ALA A 11 -0.40 -11.01 -2.86
N LEU A 12 -1.56 -10.62 -2.33
CA LEU A 12 -1.65 -9.81 -1.10
C LEU A 12 -1.02 -10.53 0.11
N ALA A 13 -1.21 -11.84 0.22
CA ALA A 13 -0.63 -12.64 1.30
C ALA A 13 0.89 -12.77 1.18
N ALA A 14 1.41 -12.93 -0.04
CA ALA A 14 2.85 -13.09 -0.30
C ALA A 14 3.65 -11.78 -0.21
N PHE A 15 3.00 -10.65 -0.51
CA PHE A 15 3.65 -9.35 -0.67
C PHE A 15 4.56 -8.93 0.49
N PRO A 16 4.18 -9.05 1.78
CA PRO A 16 5.05 -8.63 2.88
C PRO A 16 6.38 -9.39 2.96
N ALA A 17 6.41 -10.67 2.55
CA ALA A 17 7.66 -11.44 2.53
C ALA A 17 8.52 -11.04 1.33
N GLN A 18 7.90 -10.83 0.17
CA GLN A 18 8.58 -10.38 -1.05
C GLN A 18 9.23 -9.00 -0.86
N LEU A 19 8.50 -8.04 -0.29
CA LEU A 19 9.02 -6.70 -0.02
C LEU A 19 10.24 -6.75 0.91
N ARG A 20 10.18 -7.54 1.99
CA ARG A 20 11.31 -7.71 2.91
C ARG A 20 12.54 -8.29 2.21
N ALA A 21 12.35 -9.27 1.34
CA ALA A 21 13.45 -9.86 0.56
C ALA A 21 14.06 -8.85 -0.43
N GLN A 22 13.24 -7.99 -1.04
CA GLN A 22 13.71 -6.98 -2.00
C GLN A 22 14.56 -5.88 -1.36
N ILE A 23 14.27 -5.50 -0.11
CA ILE A 23 15.00 -4.44 0.60
C ILE A 23 16.12 -4.97 1.49
N GLN A 24 16.30 -6.28 1.56
CA GLN A 24 17.30 -6.90 2.41
C GLN A 24 18.71 -6.53 1.94
N GLY A 25 19.52 -6.00 2.87
CA GLY A 25 20.92 -5.65 2.60
C GLY A 25 21.12 -4.27 1.96
N LEU A 26 20.04 -3.51 1.72
CA LEU A 26 20.16 -2.10 1.37
C LEU A 26 20.64 -1.29 2.59
N ASP A 27 21.53 -0.34 2.34
CA ASP A 27 21.96 0.61 3.34
C ASP A 27 20.99 1.81 3.45
N ASP A 28 21.23 2.65 4.44
CA ASP A 28 20.38 3.81 4.71
C ASP A 28 20.36 4.81 3.53
N ALA A 29 21.48 4.96 2.83
CA ALA A 29 21.59 5.83 1.67
C ALA A 29 20.71 5.33 0.50
N ALA A 30 20.72 4.03 0.23
CA ALA A 30 19.86 3.42 -0.79
C ALA A 30 18.37 3.54 -0.42
N LEU A 31 18.02 3.38 0.86
CA LEU A 31 16.62 3.50 1.30
C LEU A 31 16.06 4.93 1.16
N HIS A 32 16.92 5.94 1.33
CA HIS A 32 16.55 7.37 1.23
C HIS A 32 16.78 7.98 -0.16
N PHE A 33 17.38 7.23 -1.11
CA PHE A 33 17.66 7.75 -2.44
C PHE A 33 16.37 8.06 -3.21
N ARG A 34 16.26 9.29 -3.75
CA ARG A 34 15.21 9.71 -4.66
C ARG A 34 15.76 9.77 -6.09
N PRO A 35 15.16 9.07 -7.09
CA PRO A 35 15.75 9.00 -8.42
C PRO A 35 15.68 10.30 -9.23
N ALA A 36 14.68 11.15 -8.97
CA ALA A 36 14.53 12.46 -9.58
C ALA A 36 13.82 13.46 -8.64
N PRO A 37 13.91 14.79 -8.92
CA PRO A 37 13.12 15.78 -8.19
C PRO A 37 11.62 15.47 -8.27
N GLY A 38 10.97 15.34 -7.10
CA GLY A 38 9.54 15.03 -6.99
C GLY A 38 9.21 13.53 -6.98
N GLU A 39 10.20 12.63 -7.10
CA GLU A 39 9.99 11.20 -6.93
C GLU A 39 10.27 10.75 -5.49
N TRP A 40 9.63 9.65 -5.10
CA TRP A 40 9.77 9.07 -3.77
C TRP A 40 10.95 8.10 -3.68
N SER A 41 11.57 8.10 -2.50
CA SER A 41 12.50 7.06 -2.08
C SER A 41 11.79 5.76 -1.71
N ILE A 42 12.55 4.67 -1.58
CA ILE A 42 12.02 3.37 -1.14
C ILE A 42 11.33 3.52 0.24
N LEU A 43 11.95 4.26 1.16
CA LEU A 43 11.40 4.46 2.50
C LEU A 43 10.06 5.21 2.45
N GLU A 44 9.92 6.20 1.58
CA GLU A 44 8.69 6.98 1.40
C GLU A 44 7.57 6.14 0.80
N ILE A 45 7.89 5.30 -0.20
CA ILE A 45 6.92 4.36 -0.77
C ILE A 45 6.41 3.41 0.31
N ILE A 46 7.30 2.81 1.10
CA ILE A 46 6.92 1.88 2.19
C ILE A 46 6.08 2.61 3.25
N GLY A 47 6.49 3.81 3.64
CA GLY A 47 5.74 4.65 4.58
C GLY A 47 4.32 4.92 4.09
N HIS A 48 4.17 5.31 2.82
CA HIS A 48 2.87 5.53 2.21
C HIS A 48 2.00 4.25 2.21
N MET A 49 2.58 3.09 1.90
CA MET A 49 1.86 1.82 1.98
C MET A 49 1.34 1.52 3.39
N ILE A 50 2.12 1.85 4.43
CA ILE A 50 1.72 1.69 5.83
C ILE A 50 0.57 2.66 6.17
N ASP A 51 0.68 3.92 5.78
CA ASP A 51 -0.33 4.94 6.05
C ASP A 51 -1.71 4.52 5.50
N VAL A 52 -1.74 3.98 4.28
CA VAL A 52 -2.99 3.52 3.63
C VAL A 52 -3.41 2.11 4.01
N SER A 53 -2.59 1.35 4.74
CA SER A 53 -2.86 -0.06 5.06
C SER A 53 -4.13 -0.27 5.88
N THR A 54 -4.52 0.73 6.68
CA THR A 54 -5.72 0.68 7.54
C THR A 54 -6.99 1.10 6.80
N LEU A 55 -6.85 1.88 5.71
CA LEU A 55 -7.96 2.38 4.91
C LEU A 55 -8.72 1.25 4.21
N TRP A 56 -8.01 0.31 3.60
CA TRP A 56 -8.64 -0.76 2.81
C TRP A 56 -9.47 -1.72 3.66
N PRO A 57 -8.96 -2.28 4.78
CA PRO A 57 -9.77 -3.11 5.67
C PRO A 57 -10.97 -2.36 6.24
N SER A 58 -10.83 -1.06 6.54
CA SER A 58 -11.96 -0.24 7.01
C SER A 58 -13.07 -0.16 5.96
N ARG A 59 -12.72 0.11 4.70
CA ARG A 59 -13.68 0.13 3.58
C ARG A 59 -14.35 -1.22 3.35
N ILE A 60 -13.60 -2.32 3.39
CA ILE A 60 -14.15 -3.68 3.24
C ILE A 60 -15.16 -3.95 4.36
N ARG A 61 -14.84 -3.63 5.62
CA ARG A 61 -15.78 -3.80 6.73
C ARG A 61 -17.04 -2.94 6.56
N HIS A 62 -16.92 -1.72 6.07
CA HIS A 62 -18.07 -0.86 5.76
C HIS A 62 -18.96 -1.46 4.67
N MET A 63 -18.37 -2.01 3.60
CA MET A 63 -19.11 -2.73 2.54
C MET A 63 -19.84 -3.97 3.03
N LEU A 64 -19.24 -4.69 3.97
CA LEU A 64 -19.89 -5.86 4.57
C LEU A 64 -21.02 -5.49 5.54
N ALA A 65 -21.00 -4.29 6.10
CA ALA A 65 -21.92 -3.86 7.14
C ALA A 65 -23.11 -3.02 6.64
N SER A 66 -23.12 -2.61 5.36
CA SER A 66 -24.11 -1.66 4.84
C SER A 66 -24.45 -1.93 3.38
N GLU A 67 -25.72 -1.74 3.02
CA GLU A 67 -26.17 -1.80 1.62
C GLU A 67 -25.79 -0.49 0.90
N ASN A 68 -25.09 -0.59 -0.23
CA ASN A 68 -24.63 0.53 -1.06
C ASN A 68 -23.88 1.64 -0.26
N PRO A 69 -22.77 1.29 0.44
CA PRO A 69 -22.05 2.26 1.25
C PRO A 69 -21.42 3.37 0.40
N GLN A 70 -21.48 4.60 0.89
CA GLN A 70 -20.61 5.66 0.38
C GLN A 70 -19.23 5.53 1.02
N LEU A 71 -18.20 5.38 0.19
CA LEU A 71 -16.82 5.35 0.66
C LEU A 71 -16.26 6.77 0.67
N ALA A 72 -15.65 7.18 1.78
CA ALA A 72 -14.97 8.47 1.87
C ALA A 72 -13.90 8.59 0.77
N ALA A 73 -13.87 9.71 0.04
CA ALA A 73 -12.83 9.98 -0.94
C ALA A 73 -11.45 10.02 -0.26
N VAL A 74 -10.41 9.60 -0.99
CA VAL A 74 -9.03 9.86 -0.56
C VAL A 74 -8.68 11.26 -1.00
N ASP A 75 -8.17 12.08 -0.08
CA ASP A 75 -7.64 13.40 -0.42
C ASP A 75 -6.41 13.22 -1.33
N PRO A 76 -6.40 13.77 -2.57
CA PRO A 76 -5.24 13.71 -3.45
C PRO A 76 -3.96 14.28 -2.81
N ALA A 77 -4.09 15.19 -1.84
CA ALA A 77 -2.96 15.73 -1.10
C ALA A 77 -2.18 14.66 -0.32
N TRP A 78 -2.79 13.52 0.03
CA TRP A 78 -2.08 12.40 0.68
C TRP A 78 -1.02 11.76 -0.22
N VAL A 79 -1.15 11.90 -1.55
CA VAL A 79 -0.14 11.47 -2.53
C VAL A 79 0.94 12.54 -2.72
N GLN A 80 0.69 13.78 -2.26
CA GLN A 80 1.63 14.90 -2.40
C GLN A 80 2.38 15.20 -1.09
N GLN A 81 1.86 14.77 0.06
CA GLN A 81 2.48 14.94 1.36
C GLN A 81 3.48 13.82 1.63
N ARG A 82 4.67 13.95 1.03
CA ARG A 82 5.96 13.38 1.50
C ARG A 82 7.09 13.79 0.57
#